data_AF-A0A382WU20-F1
#
_entry.id   AF-A0A382WU20-F1
#
_cell.length_a   1.000
_cell.length_b   1.000
_cell.length_c   1.000
_cell.angle_alpha   90.00
_cell.angle_beta   90.00
_cell.angle_gamma   90.00
#
_symmetry.space_group_name_H-M   'P 1'
#
loop_
_entity.id
_entity.type
_entity.pdbx_description
1 polymer ?
#
loop_
_entity_poly.entity_id
_entity_poly.type
_entity_poly.pdbx_seq_one_letter_code
_entity_poly.pdbx_strand_id
1 'polypeptide(L)'
;MSLLEDKEINTTSISELGEFGLIDHLTKNIKIRNANTIKGVGDDAAVIDVGDKYQLISTDLLIEGIHFDLAYTPLKHLGYKSVAVNVSDICAMNATAEQITVSLSLSNRFSVEALEELYAGIDLACKKYNVDLVGGDTTSSTSGLMISITVLGKVEKEKVTYRKGAKLNDLVVVTGDLGGAYLGLQLLKREKEIFIENPKIQPDLQGNDYVLQRQLKPEARIDITEKLEKLGIIPTSMIDISDGLSSDSLH
;
A
#
# COMPACT_ATOMS: atom_id res chain seq x y z
N MET A 1 -22.60 -26.69 -8.64
CA MET A 1 -21.28 -27.28 -8.91
C MET A 1 -20.27 -26.17 -8.85
N SER A 2 -19.38 -26.21 -7.86
CA SER A 2 -18.30 -25.24 -7.75
C SER A 2 -17.30 -25.49 -8.86
N LEU A 3 -16.82 -24.43 -9.52
CA LEU A 3 -15.65 -24.48 -10.42
C LEU A 3 -14.41 -25.12 -9.74
N LEU A 4 -14.42 -25.23 -8.41
CA LEU A 4 -13.36 -25.82 -7.59
C LEU A 4 -13.55 -27.34 -7.34
N GLU A 5 -14.71 -27.91 -7.65
CA GLU A 5 -15.05 -29.30 -7.31
C GLU A 5 -15.10 -30.23 -8.53
N ASP A 6 -15.38 -29.70 -9.73
CA ASP A 6 -15.43 -30.49 -10.97
C ASP A 6 -14.07 -30.59 -11.65
N LYS A 7 -13.42 -31.75 -11.48
CA LYS A 7 -12.13 -32.11 -12.10
C LYS A 7 -12.16 -32.22 -13.64
N GLU A 8 -13.34 -32.12 -14.26
CA GLU A 8 -13.51 -32.16 -15.73
C GLU A 8 -13.46 -30.77 -16.39
N ILE A 9 -13.44 -29.69 -15.61
CA ILE A 9 -13.32 -28.32 -16.14
C ILE A 9 -11.84 -27.98 -16.26
N ASN A 10 -11.35 -27.82 -17.51
CA ASN A 10 -10.00 -27.34 -17.76
C ASN A 10 -9.95 -25.83 -17.43
N THR A 11 -9.37 -25.48 -16.28
CA THR A 11 -9.28 -24.10 -15.79
C THR A 11 -7.89 -23.53 -16.07
N THR A 12 -7.84 -22.25 -16.46
CA THR A 12 -6.58 -21.52 -16.64
C THR A 12 -6.01 -21.12 -15.28
N SER A 13 -4.73 -21.37 -15.04
CA SER A 13 -4.07 -20.94 -13.80
C SER A 13 -3.84 -19.43 -13.81
N ILE A 14 -4.04 -18.76 -12.67
CA ILE A 14 -3.76 -17.32 -12.52
C ILE A 14 -2.29 -16.98 -12.82
N SER A 15 -1.36 -17.93 -12.61
CA SER A 15 0.06 -17.74 -12.91
C SER A 15 0.35 -17.54 -14.40
N GLU A 16 -0.55 -17.98 -15.29
CA GLU A 16 -0.39 -17.80 -16.74
C GLU A 16 -0.63 -16.35 -17.16
N LEU A 17 -1.43 -15.59 -16.41
CA LEU A 17 -1.72 -14.18 -16.69
C LEU A 17 -0.75 -13.24 -15.96
N GLY A 18 -0.21 -13.67 -14.82
CA GLY A 18 0.47 -12.77 -13.89
C GLY A 18 -0.50 -11.76 -13.26
N GLU A 19 0.02 -10.88 -12.41
CA GLU A 19 -0.80 -9.93 -11.66
C GLU A 19 -1.52 -8.92 -12.57
N PHE A 20 -0.77 -8.12 -13.33
CA PHE A 20 -1.34 -7.09 -14.20
C PHE A 20 -2.26 -7.68 -15.27
N GLY A 21 -1.88 -8.82 -15.87
CA GLY A 21 -2.72 -9.51 -16.84
C GLY A 21 -4.02 -10.05 -16.24
N LEU A 22 -3.99 -10.48 -14.98
CA LEU A 22 -5.19 -10.90 -14.25
C LEU A 22 -6.11 -9.70 -13.95
N ILE A 23 -5.55 -8.58 -13.47
CA ILE A 23 -6.31 -7.36 -13.20
C ILE A 23 -6.99 -6.88 -14.49
N ASP A 24 -6.25 -6.79 -15.59
CA ASP A 24 -6.80 -6.41 -16.89
C ASP A 24 -7.89 -7.38 -17.35
N HIS A 25 -7.66 -8.69 -17.20
CA HIS A 25 -8.64 -9.70 -17.57
C HIS A 25 -9.96 -9.58 -16.79
N LEU A 26 -9.87 -9.35 -15.48
CA LEU A 26 -11.03 -9.25 -14.60
C LEU A 26 -11.77 -7.91 -14.76
N THR A 27 -11.06 -6.83 -15.07
CA THR A 27 -11.62 -5.47 -15.05
C THR A 27 -11.98 -4.91 -16.42
N LYS A 28 -11.48 -5.49 -17.53
CA LYS A 28 -11.72 -5.01 -18.92
C LYS A 28 -13.19 -4.76 -19.30
N ASN A 29 -14.13 -5.48 -18.69
CA ASN A 29 -15.56 -5.40 -19.03
C ASN A 29 -16.38 -4.65 -17.98
N ILE A 30 -15.75 -4.14 -16.90
CA ILE A 30 -16.43 -3.37 -15.86
C ILE A 30 -16.78 -2.00 -16.41
N LYS A 31 -18.07 -1.68 -16.44
CA LYS A 31 -18.58 -0.38 -16.89
C LYS A 31 -18.95 0.49 -15.71
N ILE A 32 -18.43 1.72 -15.69
CA ILE A 32 -18.85 2.75 -14.77
C ILE A 32 -20.31 3.12 -15.07
N ARG A 33 -21.16 3.11 -14.04
CA ARG A 33 -22.59 3.46 -14.12
C ARG A 33 -22.94 4.76 -13.42
N ASN A 34 -22.23 5.08 -12.33
CA ASN A 34 -22.48 6.29 -11.57
C ASN A 34 -21.79 7.47 -12.26
N ALA A 35 -22.56 8.52 -12.55
CA ALA A 35 -22.06 9.67 -13.29
C ALA A 35 -20.97 10.47 -12.53
N ASN A 36 -20.91 10.33 -11.21
CA ASN A 36 -19.90 10.97 -10.38
C ASN A 36 -18.58 10.19 -10.31
N THR A 37 -18.49 8.97 -10.83
CA THR A 37 -17.21 8.25 -10.90
C THR A 37 -16.40 8.79 -12.08
N ILE A 38 -15.35 9.56 -11.79
CA ILE A 38 -14.48 10.18 -12.78
C ILE A 38 -13.42 9.19 -13.28
N LYS A 39 -12.87 8.39 -12.37
CA LYS A 39 -11.86 7.36 -12.66
C LYS A 39 -12.12 6.13 -11.79
N GLY A 40 -12.18 4.96 -12.43
CA GLY A 40 -12.24 3.65 -11.77
C GLY A 40 -10.85 2.99 -11.75
N VAL A 41 -10.81 1.68 -12.00
CA VAL A 41 -9.56 0.88 -12.05
C VAL A 41 -8.51 1.48 -13.01
N GLY A 42 -7.24 1.42 -12.62
CA GLY A 42 -6.09 1.76 -13.48
C GLY A 42 -5.39 3.08 -13.14
N ASP A 43 -5.42 3.50 -11.87
CA ASP A 43 -4.61 4.55 -11.23
C ASP A 43 -4.38 4.13 -9.77
N ASP A 44 -3.59 4.90 -9.01
CA ASP A 44 -3.31 4.64 -7.58
C ASP A 44 -4.57 4.75 -6.70
N ALA A 45 -5.57 5.54 -7.11
CA ALA A 45 -6.86 5.60 -6.44
C ALA A 45 -8.00 5.82 -7.44
N ALA A 46 -9.20 5.35 -7.07
CA ALA A 46 -10.41 5.74 -7.75
C ALA A 46 -10.75 7.21 -7.46
N VAL A 47 -11.33 7.93 -8.42
CA VAL A 47 -11.69 9.35 -8.29
C VAL A 47 -13.20 9.53 -8.43
N ILE A 48 -13.81 10.15 -7.41
CA ILE A 48 -15.25 10.39 -7.31
C ILE A 48 -15.51 11.89 -7.16
N ASP A 49 -16.42 12.42 -7.97
CA ASP A 49 -16.92 13.79 -7.86
C ASP A 49 -17.92 13.92 -6.71
N VAL A 50 -17.56 14.78 -5.75
CA VAL A 50 -18.38 15.09 -4.57
C VAL A 50 -18.83 16.56 -4.56
N GLY A 51 -18.86 17.22 -5.72
CA GLY A 51 -19.32 18.59 -5.88
C GLY A 51 -18.14 19.55 -6.09
N ASP A 52 -17.62 20.14 -5.03
CA ASP A 52 -16.56 21.14 -5.14
C ASP A 52 -15.17 20.52 -5.35
N LYS A 53 -14.98 19.27 -4.90
CA LYS A 53 -13.71 18.55 -4.93
C LYS A 53 -13.87 17.15 -5.49
N TYR A 54 -12.74 16.50 -5.74
CA TYR A 54 -12.71 15.06 -5.90
C TYR A 54 -12.37 14.36 -4.59
N GLN A 55 -13.08 13.28 -4.32
CA GLN A 55 -12.72 12.28 -3.31
C GLN A 55 -11.94 11.15 -3.98
N LEU A 56 -10.84 10.76 -3.38
CA LEU A 56 -10.01 9.64 -3.80
C LEU A 56 -10.19 8.47 -2.85
N ILE A 57 -10.20 7.26 -3.39
CA ILE A 57 -10.31 6.03 -2.60
C ILE A 57 -9.29 5.01 -3.11
N SER A 58 -8.39 4.57 -2.23
CA SER A 58 -7.50 3.43 -2.46
C SER A 58 -7.68 2.36 -1.38
N THR A 59 -7.29 1.13 -1.66
CA THR A 59 -7.31 0.02 -0.71
C THR A 59 -6.18 -0.95 -0.97
N ASP A 60 -5.35 -1.17 0.04
CA ASP A 60 -4.29 -2.18 0.02
C ASP A 60 -4.56 -3.35 0.96
N LEU A 61 -3.91 -4.47 0.63
CA LEU A 61 -3.84 -5.67 1.45
C LEU A 61 -2.40 -5.94 1.90
N LEU A 62 -2.20 -6.10 3.20
CA LEU A 62 -0.98 -6.66 3.77
C LEU A 62 -1.28 -8.05 4.34
N ILE A 63 -0.61 -9.04 3.78
CA ILE A 63 -0.80 -10.46 4.10
C ILE A 63 0.48 -11.01 4.71
N GLU A 64 0.35 -11.66 5.86
CA GLU A 64 1.45 -12.36 6.52
C GLU A 64 2.08 -13.43 5.61
N GLY A 65 3.40 -13.46 5.54
CA GLY A 65 4.16 -14.36 4.67
C GLY A 65 4.33 -13.86 3.24
N ILE A 66 3.59 -12.82 2.83
CA ILE A 66 3.71 -12.18 1.51
C ILE A 66 4.32 -10.79 1.66
N HIS A 67 3.66 -9.91 2.42
CA HIS A 67 4.02 -8.50 2.55
C HIS A 67 4.85 -8.19 3.80
N PHE A 68 4.70 -9.02 4.82
CA PHE A 68 5.45 -8.93 6.07
C PHE A 68 5.64 -10.30 6.69
N ASP A 69 6.57 -10.37 7.64
CA ASP A 69 6.85 -11.58 8.40
C ASP A 69 6.96 -11.22 9.88
N LEU A 70 6.16 -11.86 10.72
CA LEU A 70 6.11 -11.56 12.15
C LEU A 70 7.39 -11.99 12.90
N ALA A 71 8.27 -12.78 12.26
CA ALA A 71 9.57 -13.10 12.84
C ALA A 71 10.48 -11.86 12.97
N TYR A 72 10.29 -10.85 12.13
CA TYR A 72 11.17 -9.67 12.10
C TYR A 72 10.42 -8.34 11.90
N THR A 73 9.09 -8.35 11.83
CA THR A 73 8.26 -7.15 11.69
C THR A 73 7.51 -6.90 13.00
N PRO A 74 7.98 -5.96 13.85
CA PRO A 74 7.24 -5.57 15.05
C PRO A 74 5.83 -5.09 14.71
N LEU A 75 4.83 -5.50 15.49
CA LEU A 75 3.42 -5.19 15.20
C LEU A 75 3.15 -3.69 15.14
N LYS A 76 3.79 -2.91 16.01
CA LYS A 76 3.72 -1.45 15.97
C LYS A 76 4.26 -0.84 14.67
N HIS A 77 5.33 -1.40 14.10
CA HIS A 77 5.82 -0.97 12.79
C HIS A 77 4.90 -1.43 11.66
N LEU A 78 4.36 -2.65 11.76
CA LEU A 78 3.38 -3.17 10.81
C LEU A 78 2.13 -2.29 10.75
N GLY A 79 1.58 -1.90 11.89
CA GLY A 79 0.41 -1.01 11.96
C GLY A 79 0.69 0.39 11.42
N TYR A 80 1.90 0.91 11.64
CA TYR A 80 2.31 2.17 11.02
C TYR A 80 2.40 2.03 9.49
N LYS A 81 3.08 0.97 9.03
CA LYS A 81 3.29 0.66 7.61
C LYS A 81 1.96 0.48 6.88
N SER A 82 0.99 -0.22 7.48
CA SER A 82 -0.31 -0.47 6.84
C SER A 82 -1.06 0.82 6.49
N VAL A 83 -0.95 1.85 7.33
CA VAL A 83 -1.52 3.18 7.03
C VAL A 83 -0.64 3.92 6.02
N ALA A 84 0.69 3.91 6.20
CA ALA A 84 1.62 4.65 5.37
C ALA A 84 1.57 4.26 3.88
N VAL A 85 1.43 2.97 3.57
CA VAL A 85 1.33 2.51 2.16
C VAL A 85 0.08 3.07 1.49
N ASN A 86 -1.08 3.01 2.15
CA ASN A 86 -2.32 3.58 1.60
C ASN A 86 -2.25 5.11 1.44
N VAL A 87 -1.67 5.82 2.42
CA VAL A 87 -1.48 7.28 2.31
C VAL A 87 -0.55 7.62 1.12
N SER A 88 0.38 6.73 0.76
CA SER A 88 1.26 6.87 -0.41
C SER A 88 0.44 7.01 -1.70
N ASP A 89 -0.55 6.15 -1.92
CA ASP A 89 -1.41 6.18 -3.12
C ASP A 89 -2.14 7.51 -3.29
N ILE A 90 -2.67 8.05 -2.19
CA ILE A 90 -3.35 9.35 -2.20
C ILE A 90 -2.36 10.47 -2.53
N CYS A 91 -1.15 10.41 -1.97
CA CYS A 91 -0.10 11.37 -2.29
C CYS A 91 0.36 11.26 -3.74
N ALA A 92 0.39 10.05 -4.31
CA ALA A 92 0.74 9.77 -5.70
C ALA A 92 -0.19 10.48 -6.67
N MET A 93 -1.44 10.74 -6.27
CA MET A 93 -2.40 11.49 -7.08
C MET A 93 -2.48 12.99 -6.73
N ASN A 94 -1.47 13.50 -6.03
CA ASN A 94 -1.37 14.90 -5.58
C ASN A 94 -2.54 15.33 -4.66
N ALA A 95 -3.07 14.38 -3.89
CA ALA A 95 -4.20 14.58 -2.99
C ALA A 95 -3.78 14.53 -1.51
N THR A 96 -4.70 14.90 -0.63
CA THR A 96 -4.52 14.85 0.82
C THR A 96 -5.41 13.74 1.40
N ALA A 97 -4.81 12.79 2.13
CA ALA A 97 -5.55 11.77 2.85
C ALA A 97 -6.31 12.38 4.04
N GLU A 98 -7.49 11.85 4.37
CA GLU A 98 -8.34 12.36 5.44
C GLU A 98 -8.83 11.28 6.40
N GLN A 99 -9.30 10.15 5.88
CA GLN A 99 -9.83 9.07 6.71
C GLN A 99 -9.33 7.70 6.25
N ILE A 100 -9.36 6.74 7.17
CA ILE A 100 -9.10 5.34 6.89
C ILE A 100 -10.16 4.44 7.54
N THR A 101 -10.38 3.27 6.93
CA THR A 101 -11.00 2.13 7.60
C THR A 101 -10.01 0.97 7.69
N VAL A 102 -10.05 0.21 8.79
CA VAL A 102 -9.13 -0.91 9.02
C VAL A 102 -9.91 -2.21 9.16
N SER A 103 -9.72 -3.11 8.22
CA SER A 103 -10.27 -4.47 8.27
C SER A 103 -9.17 -5.48 8.62
N LEU A 104 -9.41 -6.28 9.64
CA LEU A 104 -8.47 -7.29 10.13
C LEU A 104 -9.05 -8.69 10.01
N SER A 105 -8.24 -9.61 9.49
CA SER A 105 -8.50 -11.04 9.58
C SER A 105 -7.35 -11.69 10.34
N LEU A 106 -7.64 -12.35 11.46
CA LEU A 106 -6.61 -12.84 12.38
C LEU A 106 -6.96 -14.21 12.97
N SER A 107 -5.94 -15.03 13.21
CA SER A 107 -6.11 -16.33 13.86
C SER A 107 -6.13 -16.19 15.39
N ASN A 108 -6.61 -17.23 16.08
CA ASN A 108 -6.73 -17.25 17.54
C ASN A 108 -5.39 -17.26 18.32
N ARG A 109 -4.24 -17.18 17.64
CA ARG A 109 -2.91 -17.10 18.28
C ARG A 109 -2.54 -15.69 18.74
N PHE A 110 -3.23 -14.67 18.27
CA PHE A 110 -2.97 -13.28 18.65
C PHE A 110 -3.66 -12.96 19.97
N SER A 111 -2.90 -12.36 20.90
CA SER A 111 -3.47 -11.84 22.13
C SER A 111 -4.05 -10.44 21.91
N VAL A 112 -4.80 -9.94 22.90
CA VAL A 112 -5.31 -8.57 22.88
C VAL A 112 -4.16 -7.57 22.85
N GLU A 113 -3.12 -7.80 23.66
CA GLU A 113 -1.94 -6.93 23.76
C GLU A 113 -1.18 -6.84 22.43
N ALA A 114 -1.11 -7.93 21.68
CA ALA A 114 -0.54 -7.92 20.34
C ALA A 114 -1.33 -6.99 19.39
N LEU A 115 -2.66 -7.00 19.47
CA LEU A 115 -3.49 -6.09 18.70
C LEU A 115 -3.40 -4.65 19.20
N GLU A 116 -3.24 -4.43 20.51
CA GLU A 116 -2.97 -3.10 21.07
C GLU A 116 -1.65 -2.52 20.51
N GLU A 117 -0.60 -3.34 20.38
CA GLU A 117 0.66 -2.90 19.74
C GLU A 117 0.46 -2.54 18.27
N LEU A 118 -0.29 -3.36 17.52
CA LEU A 118 -0.63 -3.09 16.13
C LEU A 118 -1.38 -1.75 16.00
N TYR A 119 -2.44 -1.56 16.80
CA TYR A 119 -3.24 -0.33 16.78
C TYR A 119 -2.47 0.88 17.30
N ALA A 120 -1.52 0.71 18.22
CA ALA A 120 -0.61 1.79 18.61
C ALA A 120 0.26 2.25 17.43
N GLY A 121 0.61 1.33 16.51
CA GLY A 121 1.26 1.66 15.24
C GLY A 121 0.37 2.46 14.30
N ILE A 122 -0.87 2.00 14.14
CA ILE A 122 -1.90 2.65 13.31
C ILE A 122 -2.17 4.07 13.83
N ASP A 123 -2.42 4.24 15.12
CA ASP A 123 -2.67 5.54 15.76
C ASP A 123 -1.50 6.50 15.59
N LEU A 124 -0.26 6.02 15.66
CA LEU A 124 0.92 6.84 15.38
C LEU A 124 0.97 7.32 13.92
N ALA A 125 0.60 6.48 12.95
CA ALA A 125 0.52 6.89 11.56
C ALA A 125 -0.65 7.87 11.33
N CYS A 126 -1.81 7.60 11.93
CA CYS A 126 -2.97 8.50 11.90
C CYS A 126 -2.61 9.90 12.40
N LYS A 127 -1.96 10.01 13.56
CA LYS A 127 -1.48 11.28 14.11
C LYS A 127 -0.46 11.97 13.22
N LYS A 128 0.45 11.22 12.61
CA LYS A 128 1.49 11.77 11.74
C LYS A 128 0.91 12.33 10.43
N TYR A 129 0.00 11.59 9.80
CA TYR A 129 -0.59 11.99 8.53
C TYR A 129 -1.85 12.84 8.70
N ASN A 130 -2.27 13.10 9.95
CA ASN A 130 -3.51 13.79 10.29
C ASN A 130 -4.73 13.16 9.60
N VAL A 131 -4.85 11.83 9.72
CA VAL A 131 -5.96 11.03 9.19
C VAL A 131 -6.73 10.35 10.30
N ASP A 132 -8.05 10.30 10.15
CA ASP A 132 -8.95 9.70 11.14
C ASP A 132 -9.19 8.22 10.85
N LEU A 133 -9.05 7.36 11.85
CA LEU A 133 -9.58 6.00 11.78
C LEU A 133 -11.08 6.05 12.07
N VAL A 134 -11.91 5.78 11.07
CA VAL A 134 -13.38 6.00 11.14
C VAL A 134 -14.22 4.72 11.12
N GLY A 135 -13.59 3.56 10.95
CA GLY A 135 -14.31 2.28 10.91
C GLY A 135 -13.44 1.11 10.52
N GLY A 136 -14.08 -0.03 10.29
CA GLY A 136 -13.37 -1.27 10.02
C GLY A 136 -14.23 -2.51 10.16
N ASP A 137 -13.60 -3.66 9.95
CA ASP A 137 -14.17 -4.98 10.24
C ASP A 137 -13.12 -5.84 10.96
N THR A 138 -13.56 -6.84 11.71
CA THR A 138 -12.65 -7.81 12.34
C THR A 138 -13.25 -9.19 12.28
N THR A 139 -12.50 -10.12 11.68
CA THR A 139 -12.95 -11.49 11.46
C THR A 139 -11.86 -12.52 11.75
N SER A 140 -12.27 -13.77 11.92
CA SER A 140 -11.35 -14.89 12.16
C SER A 140 -10.69 -15.36 10.86
N SER A 141 -9.40 -15.71 10.95
CA SER A 141 -8.62 -16.33 9.87
C SER A 141 -8.09 -17.70 10.30
N THR A 142 -8.04 -18.66 9.37
CA THR A 142 -7.34 -19.94 9.58
C THR A 142 -5.86 -19.89 9.22
N SER A 143 -5.39 -18.83 8.55
CA SER A 143 -4.07 -18.81 7.89
C SER A 143 -3.10 -17.75 8.42
N GLY A 144 -3.51 -16.87 9.34
CA GLY A 144 -2.63 -15.87 9.94
C GLY A 144 -3.25 -14.49 10.00
N LEU A 145 -2.41 -13.45 9.97
CA LEU A 145 -2.84 -12.04 9.96
C LEU A 145 -2.94 -11.49 8.52
N MET A 146 -4.07 -10.90 8.21
CA MET A 146 -4.30 -10.05 7.05
C MET A 146 -4.84 -8.71 7.52
N ILE A 147 -4.30 -7.64 6.95
CA ILE A 147 -4.71 -6.27 7.19
C ILE A 147 -5.15 -5.69 5.85
N SER A 148 -6.37 -5.18 5.79
CA SER A 148 -6.84 -4.37 4.67
C SER A 148 -7.13 -2.98 5.19
N ILE A 149 -6.56 -1.96 4.54
CA ILE A 149 -6.89 -0.58 4.86
C ILE A 149 -7.47 0.04 3.60
N THR A 150 -8.56 0.77 3.77
CA THR A 150 -9.07 1.69 2.75
C THR A 150 -8.76 3.09 3.22
N VAL A 151 -8.19 3.92 2.35
CA VAL A 151 -7.96 5.34 2.60
C VAL A 151 -8.88 6.17 1.73
N LEU A 152 -9.40 7.25 2.32
CA LEU A 152 -10.13 8.28 1.64
C LEU A 152 -9.29 9.56 1.66
N GLY A 153 -9.16 10.19 0.51
CA GLY A 153 -8.51 11.49 0.37
C GLY A 153 -9.36 12.48 -0.40
N LYS A 154 -8.91 13.73 -0.45
CA LYS A 154 -9.54 14.80 -1.22
C LYS A 154 -8.50 15.59 -2.02
N VAL A 155 -8.96 16.18 -3.12
CA VAL A 155 -8.15 17.07 -3.95
C VAL A 155 -9.03 18.08 -4.69
N GLU A 156 -8.52 19.29 -4.92
CA GLU A 156 -9.16 20.22 -5.85
C GLU A 156 -9.18 19.62 -7.25
N LYS A 157 -10.26 19.85 -8.02
CA LYS A 157 -10.46 19.17 -9.30
C LYS A 157 -9.34 19.44 -10.31
N GLU A 158 -8.76 20.63 -10.26
CA GLU A 158 -7.66 21.06 -11.12
C GLU A 158 -6.28 20.57 -10.67
N LYS A 159 -6.16 20.04 -9.44
CA LYS A 159 -4.88 19.57 -8.87
C LYS A 159 -4.69 18.05 -8.95
N VAL A 160 -5.77 17.29 -9.18
CA VAL A 160 -5.69 15.82 -9.30
C VAL A 160 -4.70 15.44 -10.38
N THR A 161 -3.77 14.55 -10.04
CA THR A 161 -2.77 14.04 -10.96
C THR A 161 -2.97 12.55 -11.14
N TYR A 162 -2.82 12.07 -12.37
CA TYR A 162 -2.98 10.66 -12.73
C TYR A 162 -1.62 10.11 -13.19
N ARG A 163 -1.51 8.78 -13.32
CA ARG A 163 -0.36 8.13 -13.98
C ARG A 163 -0.20 8.59 -15.43
N LYS A 164 -1.33 8.86 -16.10
CA LYS A 164 -1.34 9.44 -17.46
C LYS A 164 -1.17 10.96 -17.44
N GLY A 165 -0.51 11.48 -18.46
CA GLY A 165 -0.40 12.92 -18.72
C GLY A 165 1.01 13.41 -18.98
N ALA A 166 2.02 12.54 -18.81
CA ALA A 166 3.39 12.77 -19.22
C ALA A 166 3.46 13.22 -20.70
N LYS A 167 4.28 14.24 -20.95
CA LYS A 167 4.48 14.84 -22.28
C LYS A 167 5.93 14.70 -22.71
N LEU A 168 6.15 14.84 -24.02
CA LEU A 168 7.50 14.91 -24.56
C LEU A 168 8.27 16.05 -23.90
N ASN A 169 9.49 15.74 -23.44
CA ASN A 169 10.40 16.64 -22.71
C ASN A 169 10.01 16.94 -21.25
N ASP A 170 9.01 16.27 -20.68
CA ASP A 170 8.80 16.29 -19.23
C ASP A 170 10.01 15.68 -18.51
N LEU A 171 10.34 16.23 -17.35
CA LEU A 171 11.39 15.69 -16.49
C LEU A 171 10.84 14.53 -15.67
N VAL A 172 11.50 13.37 -15.76
CA VAL A 172 11.25 12.26 -14.85
C VAL A 172 12.07 12.48 -13.59
N VAL A 173 11.39 12.57 -12.46
CA VAL A 173 12.00 12.81 -11.14
C VAL A 173 11.53 11.75 -10.16
N VAL A 174 12.39 11.42 -9.20
CA VAL A 174 12.08 10.50 -8.11
C VAL A 174 12.35 11.19 -6.77
N THR A 175 11.67 10.74 -5.72
CA THR A 175 11.78 11.35 -4.40
C THR A 175 12.51 10.41 -3.43
N GLY A 176 13.52 10.94 -2.74
CA GLY A 176 14.34 10.12 -1.82
C GLY A 176 15.18 9.05 -2.54
N ASP A 177 15.63 8.06 -1.78
CA ASP A 177 16.49 6.98 -2.30
C ASP A 177 15.68 5.73 -2.65
N LEU A 178 16.06 5.11 -3.78
CA LEU A 178 15.49 3.85 -4.27
C LEU A 178 16.28 2.63 -3.77
N GLY A 179 15.61 1.49 -3.63
CA GLY A 179 16.25 0.22 -3.24
C GLY A 179 16.49 0.01 -1.74
N GLY A 180 16.32 1.05 -0.91
CA GLY A 180 16.52 0.94 0.55
C GLY A 180 15.60 -0.09 1.22
N ALA A 181 14.32 -0.13 0.86
CA ALA A 181 13.37 -1.12 1.37
C ALA A 181 13.74 -2.56 0.95
N TYR A 182 14.15 -2.75 -0.31
CA TYR A 182 14.62 -4.04 -0.80
C TYR A 182 15.87 -4.52 -0.05
N LEU A 183 16.87 -3.66 0.15
CA LEU A 183 18.06 -4.01 0.92
C LEU A 183 17.71 -4.33 2.39
N GLY A 184 16.82 -3.55 3.00
CA GLY A 184 16.30 -3.83 4.35
C GLY A 184 15.63 -5.21 4.43
N LEU A 185 14.82 -5.57 3.43
CA LEU A 185 14.20 -6.89 3.35
C LEU A 185 15.23 -8.01 3.21
N GLN A 186 16.26 -7.85 2.38
CA GLN A 186 17.32 -8.86 2.22
C GLN A 186 18.07 -9.09 3.54
N LEU A 187 18.37 -8.03 4.29
CA LEU A 187 18.99 -8.14 5.61
C LEU A 187 18.09 -8.88 6.59
N LEU A 188 16.82 -8.50 6.69
CA LEU A 188 15.86 -9.16 7.59
C LEU A 188 15.69 -10.65 7.26
N LYS A 189 15.65 -11.01 5.98
CA LYS A 189 15.60 -12.41 5.52
C LYS A 189 16.86 -13.18 5.89
N ARG A 190 18.04 -12.62 5.62
CA ARG A 190 19.33 -13.23 5.99
C ARG A 190 19.43 -13.49 7.49
N GLU A 191 19.09 -12.50 8.30
CA GLU A 191 19.16 -12.65 9.76
C GLU A 191 18.14 -13.67 10.29
N LYS A 192 16.96 -13.76 9.67
CA LYS A 192 15.97 -14.81 9.99
C LYS A 192 16.54 -16.20 9.69
N GLU A 193 17.21 -16.40 8.55
CA GLU A 193 17.83 -17.67 8.19
C GLU A 193 18.93 -18.06 9.19
N ILE A 194 19.81 -17.12 9.55
CA ILE A 194 20.86 -17.35 10.57
C ILE A 194 20.25 -17.74 11.92
N PHE A 195 19.18 -17.06 12.34
CA PHE A 195 18.50 -17.38 13.59
C PHE A 195 17.84 -18.77 13.58
N ILE A 196 17.26 -19.18 12.44
CA ILE A 196 16.69 -20.52 12.26
C ILE A 196 17.78 -21.60 12.33
N GLU A 197 18.94 -21.36 11.70
CA GLU A 197 20.07 -22.30 11.73
C GLU A 197 20.70 -22.42 13.12
N ASN A 198 20.82 -21.31 13.84
CA ASN A 198 21.37 -21.29 15.19
C ASN A 198 20.68 -20.26 16.09
N PRO A 199 19.65 -20.67 16.84
CA PRO A 199 18.88 -19.76 17.73
C PRO A 199 19.69 -19.13 18.87
N LYS A 200 20.94 -19.55 19.09
CA LYS A 200 21.85 -18.94 20.07
C LYS A 200 22.54 -17.69 19.53
N ILE A 201 22.57 -17.50 18.21
CA ILE A 201 23.11 -16.31 17.56
C ILE A 201 22.01 -15.26 17.55
N GLN A 202 22.31 -14.08 18.09
CA GLN A 202 21.42 -12.93 17.98
C GLN A 202 21.63 -12.27 16.61
N PRO A 203 20.56 -12.01 15.85
CA PRO A 203 20.62 -11.16 14.67
C PRO A 203 21.39 -9.87 14.90
N ASP A 204 22.34 -9.56 14.03
CA ASP A 204 23.07 -8.28 14.08
C ASP A 204 22.50 -7.32 13.03
N LEU A 205 21.68 -6.40 13.53
CA LEU A 205 21.04 -5.35 12.73
C LEU A 205 21.74 -3.99 12.90
N GLN A 206 22.81 -3.91 13.71
CA GLN A 206 23.46 -2.65 14.04
C GLN A 206 24.03 -1.96 12.79
N GLY A 207 23.90 -0.62 12.74
CA GLY A 207 24.40 0.20 11.63
C GLY A 207 23.55 0.12 10.35
N ASN A 208 22.47 -0.67 10.33
CA ASN A 208 21.57 -0.81 9.18
C ASN A 208 20.23 -0.09 9.37
N ASP A 209 20.13 0.79 10.37
CA ASP A 209 18.88 1.45 10.78
C ASP A 209 18.15 2.12 9.61
N TYR A 210 18.90 2.76 8.70
CA TYR A 210 18.33 3.45 7.54
C TYR A 210 17.51 2.51 6.64
N VAL A 211 18.08 1.39 6.21
CA VAL A 211 17.42 0.45 5.28
C VAL A 211 16.34 -0.37 5.98
N LEU A 212 16.55 -0.70 7.26
CA LEU A 212 15.54 -1.37 8.09
C LEU A 212 14.31 -0.49 8.28
N GLN A 213 14.50 0.80 8.56
CA GLN A 213 13.40 1.75 8.66
C GLN A 213 12.65 1.87 7.33
N ARG A 214 13.35 1.94 6.19
CA ARG A 214 12.70 2.03 4.87
C ARG A 214 11.82 0.81 4.56
N GLN A 215 12.16 -0.37 5.08
CA GLN A 215 11.36 -1.59 4.89
C GLN A 215 10.22 -1.75 5.92
N LEU A 216 10.52 -1.52 7.20
CA LEU A 216 9.61 -1.80 8.32
C LEU A 216 8.63 -0.65 8.59
N LYS A 217 9.07 0.59 8.35
CA LYS A 217 8.33 1.82 8.63
C LYS A 217 8.58 2.85 7.52
N PRO A 218 8.10 2.58 6.28
CA PRO A 218 8.19 3.54 5.18
C PRO A 218 7.39 4.80 5.51
N GLU A 219 7.73 5.89 4.85
CA GLU A 219 7.13 7.21 5.06
C GLU A 219 6.45 7.67 3.77
N ALA A 220 5.14 7.90 3.83
CA ALA A 220 4.39 8.48 2.72
C ALA A 220 4.85 9.91 2.45
N ARG A 221 4.93 10.30 1.18
CA ARG A 221 5.55 11.55 0.75
C ARG A 221 4.61 12.76 0.80
N ILE A 222 3.93 12.94 1.93
CA ILE A 222 3.11 14.14 2.20
C ILE A 222 3.95 15.42 2.14
N ASP A 223 5.25 15.33 2.45
CA ASP A 223 6.21 16.42 2.36
C ASP A 223 6.37 16.92 0.91
N ILE A 224 6.20 16.03 -0.07
CA ILE A 224 6.32 16.34 -1.49
C ILE A 224 5.05 17.01 -2.00
N THR A 225 3.87 16.51 -1.65
CA THR A 225 2.60 17.14 -2.07
C THR A 225 2.47 18.55 -1.52
N GLU A 226 2.81 18.77 -0.24
CA GLU A 226 2.87 20.12 0.35
C GLU A 226 3.88 21.03 -0.36
N LYS A 227 5.05 20.49 -0.73
CA LYS A 227 6.11 21.27 -1.39
C LYS A 227 5.69 21.67 -2.81
N LEU A 228 5.07 20.76 -3.56
CA LEU A 228 4.52 21.03 -4.89
C LEU A 228 3.45 22.13 -4.81
N GLU A 229 2.54 22.03 -3.83
CA GLU A 229 1.52 23.05 -3.60
C GLU A 229 2.13 24.43 -3.28
N LYS A 230 3.10 24.49 -2.36
CA LYS A 230 3.80 25.74 -2.00
C LYS A 230 4.52 26.38 -3.19
N LEU A 231 4.98 25.57 -4.15
CA LEU A 231 5.64 26.03 -5.38
C LEU A 231 4.64 26.32 -6.52
N GLY A 232 3.35 26.05 -6.34
CA GLY A 232 2.35 26.18 -7.40
C GLY A 232 2.57 25.20 -8.56
N ILE A 233 3.21 24.06 -8.30
CA ILE A 233 3.50 23.04 -9.31
C ILE A 233 2.40 21.99 -9.29
N ILE A 234 1.78 21.75 -10.44
CA ILE A 234 0.89 20.62 -10.68
C ILE A 234 1.62 19.68 -11.66
N PRO A 235 2.04 18.50 -11.22
CA PRO A 235 2.74 17.57 -12.10
C PRO A 235 1.84 17.10 -13.25
N THR A 236 2.47 16.80 -14.38
CA THR A 236 1.75 16.31 -15.57
C THR A 236 1.31 14.85 -15.40
N SER A 237 2.10 14.08 -14.67
CA SER A 237 1.79 12.71 -14.23
C SER A 237 2.54 12.40 -12.94
N MET A 238 1.96 11.52 -12.12
CA MET A 238 2.57 11.04 -10.88
C MET A 238 2.12 9.61 -10.60
N ILE A 239 2.98 8.88 -9.90
CA ILE A 239 2.78 7.53 -9.37
C ILE A 239 3.73 7.37 -8.17
N ASP A 240 3.39 6.54 -7.19
CA ASP A 240 4.37 6.10 -6.21
C ASP A 240 5.21 4.93 -6.75
N ILE A 241 6.17 4.45 -5.97
CA ILE A 241 7.04 3.35 -6.37
C ILE A 241 6.93 2.25 -5.33
N SER A 242 6.16 1.22 -5.65
CA SER A 242 5.81 0.11 -4.76
C SER A 242 6.30 -1.24 -5.30
N ASP A 243 6.13 -1.48 -6.60
CA ASP A 243 6.64 -2.68 -7.30
C ASP A 243 8.06 -2.50 -7.85
N GLY A 244 8.53 -1.25 -7.87
CA GLY A 244 9.88 -0.89 -8.24
C GLY A 244 9.91 -0.06 -9.51
N LEU A 245 10.89 0.86 -9.59
CA LEU A 245 10.94 1.91 -10.62
C LEU A 245 10.74 1.38 -12.05
N SER A 246 11.34 0.25 -12.40
CA SER A 246 11.21 -0.32 -13.74
C SER A 246 9.78 -0.75 -14.07
N SER A 247 9.06 -1.33 -13.12
CA SER A 247 7.68 -1.78 -13.30
C SER A 247 6.74 -0.58 -13.30
N ASP A 248 6.86 0.29 -12.30
CA ASP A 248 5.98 1.45 -12.10
C ASP A 248 6.11 2.46 -13.26
N SER A 249 7.30 2.60 -13.85
CA SER A 249 7.53 3.50 -15.00
C SER A 249 6.88 3.05 -16.33
N LEU A 250 6.35 1.82 -16.40
CA LEU A 250 5.67 1.31 -17.59
C LEU A 250 4.16 1.64 -17.61
N HIS A 251 3.61 2.11 -16.49
CA HIS A 251 2.21 2.48 -16.33
C HIS A 251 1.94 3.94 -16.75
#